data_AF-A0A842MN13-F1
#
_entry.id   AF-A0A842MN13-F1
#
_cell.length_a   1.000
_cell.length_b   1.000
_cell.length_c   1.000
_cell.angle_alpha   90.00
_cell.angle_beta   90.00
_cell.angle_gamma   90.00
#
_symmetry.space_group_name_H-M   'P 1'
#
loop_
_entity.id
_entity.type
_entity.pdbx_description
1 polymer ?
#
loop_
_entity_poly.entity_id
_entity_poly.type
_entity_poly.pdbx_seq_one_letter_code
_entity_poly.pdbx_strand_id
1 'polypeptide(L)'
;MLILGESGRNVVYYHLQHSYGIKKDDILDHPEALMKCLRNIFGSGAVVIENSIIKILYQKLGMEYVEKKGCSFMQYLEDAKKAFNGV
;
A
#
# COMPACT_ATOMS: atom_id res chain seq x y z
N MET A 1 6.39 3.98 -3.80
CA MET A 1 5.28 4.96 -3.91
C MET A 1 5.66 6.11 -4.83
N LEU A 2 5.75 5.87 -6.15
CA LEU A 2 5.97 6.97 -7.12
C LEU A 2 4.72 7.84 -7.33
N ILE A 3 3.57 7.37 -6.83
CA ILE A 3 2.23 7.92 -7.08
C ILE A 3 2.00 9.28 -6.39
N LEU A 4 2.72 9.56 -5.29
CA LEU A 4 2.51 10.76 -4.45
C LEU A 4 3.55 11.86 -4.68
N GLY A 5 4.37 11.76 -5.73
CA GLY A 5 5.55 12.59 -5.90
C GLY A 5 6.53 12.43 -4.73
N GLU A 6 7.50 13.34 -4.60
CA GLU A 6 8.47 13.32 -3.51
C GLU A 6 7.87 13.87 -2.20
N SER A 7 7.29 15.07 -2.25
CA SER A 7 6.71 15.73 -1.07
C SER A 7 5.62 14.88 -0.41
N GLY A 8 4.67 14.35 -1.18
CA GLY A 8 3.60 13.50 -0.65
C GLY A 8 4.13 12.20 -0.05
N ARG A 9 5.20 11.62 -0.62
CA ARG A 9 5.85 10.44 -0.06
C ARG A 9 6.53 10.75 1.28
N ASN A 10 7.21 11.89 1.38
CA ASN A 10 7.87 12.32 2.61
C ASN A 10 6.86 12.57 3.73
N VAL A 11 5.70 13.16 3.43
CA VAL A 11 4.61 13.34 4.41
C VAL A 11 4.11 11.99 4.94
N VAL A 12 3.90 11.00 4.06
CA VAL A 12 3.47 9.66 4.48
C VAL A 12 4.53 8.99 5.35
N TYR A 13 5.81 9.03 4.96
CA TYR A 13 6.88 8.45 5.77
C TYR A 13 7.06 9.14 7.12
N TYR A 14 6.94 10.47 7.15
CA TYR A 14 7.00 11.24 8.38
C TYR A 14 5.87 10.83 9.34
N HIS A 15 4.64 10.72 8.85
CA HIS A 15 3.50 10.30 9.67
C HIS A 15 3.61 8.84 10.13
N LEU A 16 4.05 7.92 9.28
CA LEU A 16 4.28 6.53 9.68
C LEU A 16 5.29 6.43 10.82
N GLN A 17 6.40 7.16 10.70
CA GLN A 17 7.44 7.16 11.72
C GLN A 17 6.97 7.79 13.03
N HIS A 18 6.34 8.97 12.98
CA HIS A 18 6.03 9.75 14.19
C HIS A 18 4.69 9.39 14.83
N SER A 19 3.70 8.93 14.06
CA SER A 19 2.37 8.59 14.57
C SER A 19 2.18 7.09 14.79
N TYR A 20 2.95 6.23 14.12
CA TYR A 20 2.82 4.78 14.21
C TYR A 20 4.10 4.06 14.62
N GLY A 21 5.23 4.77 14.73
CA GLY A 21 6.52 4.16 15.08
C GLY A 21 7.12 3.28 13.97
N ILE A 22 6.59 3.36 12.74
CA ILE A 22 6.96 2.46 11.64
C ILE A 22 7.98 3.17 10.74
N LYS A 23 9.16 2.56 10.60
CA LYS A 23 10.17 3.05 9.66
C LYS A 23 9.82 2.61 8.24
N LYS A 24 10.40 3.29 7.26
CA LYS A 24 10.19 3.03 5.83
C LYS A 24 10.43 1.56 5.45
N ASP A 25 11.45 0.94 6.02
CA ASP A 25 11.83 -0.44 5.71
C ASP A 25 10.87 -1.46 6.32
N ASP A 26 10.21 -1.10 7.44
CA ASP A 26 9.25 -1.95 8.15
C ASP A 26 7.81 -1.83 7.61
N ILE A 27 7.58 -0.96 6.61
CA ILE A 27 6.23 -0.74 6.05
C ILE A 27 5.63 -2.03 5.48
N LEU A 28 6.47 -2.89 4.90
CA LEU A 28 6.02 -4.14 4.30
C LEU A 28 5.50 -5.15 5.33
N ASP A 29 5.99 -5.07 6.57
CA ASP A 29 5.56 -5.90 7.69
C ASP A 29 4.29 -5.37 8.37
N HIS A 30 3.92 -4.11 8.09
CA HIS A 30 2.78 -3.43 8.71
C HIS A 30 1.84 -2.76 7.69
N PRO A 31 1.26 -3.53 6.74
CA PRO A 31 0.40 -2.99 5.69
C PRO A 31 -0.87 -2.31 6.23
N GLU A 32 -1.43 -2.74 7.36
CA GLU A 32 -2.61 -2.13 7.99
C GLU A 32 -2.31 -0.72 8.48
N ALA A 33 -1.13 -0.51 9.06
CA ALA A 33 -0.70 0.79 9.53
C ALA A 33 -0.47 1.75 8.35
N LEU A 34 0.04 1.24 7.23
CA LEU A 34 0.12 2.01 6.00
C LEU A 34 -1.26 2.47 5.52
N MET A 35 -2.25 1.57 5.42
CA MET A 35 -3.61 1.94 5.02
C MET A 35 -4.21 2.98 5.97
N LYS A 36 -4.05 2.78 7.29
CA LYS A 36 -4.55 3.72 8.29
C LYS A 36 -3.90 5.10 8.15
N CYS A 37 -2.59 5.14 7.90
CA CYS A 37 -1.87 6.39 7.65
C CYS A 37 -2.39 7.09 6.38
N LEU A 38 -2.54 6.36 5.27
CA LEU A 38 -3.06 6.92 4.02
C LEU A 38 -4.47 7.48 4.20
N ARG A 39 -5.36 6.76 4.88
CA ARG A 39 -6.74 7.20 5.16
C ARG A 39 -6.78 8.42 6.08
N ASN A 40 -5.85 8.51 7.03
CA ASN A 40 -5.75 9.68 7.90
C ASN A 40 -5.30 10.94 7.15
N ILE A 41 -4.37 10.80 6.19
CA ILE A 41 -3.85 11.94 5.43
C ILE A 41 -4.80 12.35 4.29
N PHE A 42 -5.32 11.37 3.55
CA PHE A 42 -6.03 11.60 2.28
C PHE A 42 -7.54 11.34 2.37
N GLY A 43 -8.04 10.93 3.53
CA GLY A 43 -9.46 10.62 3.71
C GLY A 43 -9.95 9.54 2.74
N SER A 44 -11.11 9.77 2.11
CA SER A 44 -11.68 8.88 1.09
C SER A 44 -10.80 8.74 -0.15
N GLY A 45 -9.95 9.73 -0.46
CA GLY A 45 -9.01 9.69 -1.57
C GLY A 45 -7.92 8.62 -1.41
N ALA A 46 -7.70 8.11 -0.19
CA ALA A 46 -6.75 7.05 0.08
C ALA A 46 -7.01 5.78 -0.73
N VAL A 47 -8.27 5.48 -1.07
CA VAL A 47 -8.65 4.29 -1.85
C VAL A 47 -7.97 4.27 -3.22
N VAL A 48 -7.85 5.43 -3.87
CA VAL A 48 -7.18 5.54 -5.19
C VAL A 48 -5.68 5.24 -5.05
N ILE A 49 -5.08 5.69 -3.95
CA ILE A 49 -3.66 5.46 -3.64
C ILE A 49 -3.43 3.98 -3.30
N GLU A 50 -4.28 3.39 -2.45
CA GLU A 50 -4.27 1.98 -2.08
C GLU A 50 -4.34 1.09 -3.35
N ASN A 51 -5.31 1.33 -4.23
CA ASN A 51 -5.46 0.58 -5.48
C ASN A 51 -4.24 0.75 -6.41
N SER A 52 -3.69 1.95 -6.50
CA SER A 52 -2.50 2.22 -7.31
C SER A 52 -1.27 1.49 -6.78
N ILE A 53 -1.11 1.38 -5.46
CA ILE A 53 -0.03 0.60 -4.84
C ILE A 53 -0.16 -0.88 -5.20
N ILE A 54 -1.36 -1.46 -5.08
CA ILE A 54 -1.60 -2.87 -5.46
C ILE A 54 -1.32 -3.11 -6.93
N LYS A 55 -1.80 -2.23 -7.82
CA LYS A 55 -1.55 -2.36 -9.26
C LYS A 55 -0.06 -2.41 -9.58
N ILE A 56 0.73 -1.52 -8.97
CA ILE A 56 2.19 -1.50 -9.14
C ILE A 56 2.83 -2.77 -8.57
N LEU A 57 2.35 -3.28 -7.42
CA LEU A 57 2.84 -4.52 -6.83
C LEU A 57 2.63 -5.71 -7.77
N TYR A 58 1.42 -5.87 -8.30
CA TYR A 58 1.09 -6.94 -9.24
C TYR A 58 1.93 -6.86 -10.52
N GLN A 59 2.07 -5.65 -11.08
CA GLN A 59 2.95 -5.43 -12.24
C GLN A 59 4.40 -5.85 -11.97
N LYS A 60 4.95 -5.53 -10.80
CA LYS A 60 6.31 -5.92 -10.42
C LYS A 60 6.49 -7.43 -10.24
N LEU A 61 5.41 -8.12 -9.87
CA LEU A 61 5.38 -9.57 -9.72
C LEU A 61 5.02 -10.29 -11.04
N GLY A 62 4.82 -9.56 -12.14
CA GLY A 62 4.40 -10.14 -13.42
C GLY A 62 2.98 -10.69 -13.41
N MET A 63 2.14 -10.26 -12.46
CA MET A 63 0.77 -10.73 -12.29
C MET A 63 -0.24 -9.74 -12.90
N GLU A 64 -1.37 -10.26 -13.37
CA GLU A 64 -2.49 -9.44 -13.83
C GLU A 64 -3.26 -8.85 -12.64
N TYR A 65 -3.36 -7.53 -12.59
CA TYR A 65 -4.23 -6.85 -11.64
C TYR A 65 -5.66 -6.79 -12.19
N VAL A 66 -6.57 -7.52 -11.53
CA VAL A 66 -8.01 -7.46 -11.82
C VAL A 66 -8.73 -6.75 -10.68
N GLU A 67 -9.41 -5.65 -11.00
CA GLU A 67 -10.25 -4.94 -10.04
C GLU A 67 -11.48 -5.81 -9.70
N LYS A 68 -11.62 -6.18 -8.43
CA LYS A 68 -12.67 -7.02 -7.87
C LYS A 68 -13.48 -6.15 -6.92
N LYS A 69 -14.76 -5.92 -7.23
CA LYS A 69 -15.64 -5.14 -6.34
C LYS A 69 -15.69 -5.79 -4.95
N GLY A 70 -15.49 -4.98 -3.92
CA GLY A 70 -15.51 -5.43 -2.53
C GLY A 70 -14.20 -6.07 -2.04
N CYS A 71 -13.17 -6.21 -2.89
CA CYS A 71 -11.85 -6.63 -2.42
C CYS A 71 -11.12 -5.46 -1.75
N SER A 72 -10.67 -5.69 -0.53
CA SER A 72 -9.82 -4.78 0.23
C SER A 72 -8.36 -4.88 -0.21
N PHE A 73 -7.59 -3.82 0.08
CA PHE A 73 -6.14 -3.80 -0.11
C PHE A 73 -5.44 -5.02 0.55
N MET A 74 -5.87 -5.42 1.75
CA MET A 74 -5.31 -6.58 2.45
C MET A 74 -5.55 -7.88 1.68
N GLN A 75 -6.72 -8.08 1.09
CA GLN A 75 -7.01 -9.29 0.30
C GLN A 75 -6.11 -9.38 -0.93
N TYR A 76 -5.89 -8.25 -1.63
CA TYR A 76 -4.94 -8.20 -2.74
C TYR A 76 -3.50 -8.46 -2.30
N LEU A 77 -3.10 -7.95 -1.15
CA LEU A 77 -1.75 -8.17 -0.63
C LEU A 77 -1.54 -9.64 -0.28
N GLU A 78 -2.53 -10.30 0.33
CA GLU A 78 -2.47 -11.73 0.66
C GLU A 78 -2.45 -12.60 -0.61
N ASP A 79 -3.25 -12.26 -1.62
CA ASP A 79 -3.20 -12.92 -2.94
C ASP A 79 -1.79 -12.79 -3.56
N ALA A 80 -1.19 -11.60 -3.49
CA ALA A 80 0.16 -11.35 -4.00
C ALA A 80 1.24 -12.11 -3.22
N LYS A 81 1.15 -12.16 -1.89
CA LYS A 81 2.07 -12.92 -1.03
C LYS A 81 2.01 -14.42 -1.33
N LYS A 82 0.80 -14.98 -1.50
CA LYS A 82 0.62 -16.39 -1.85
C LYS A 82 1.24 -16.72 -3.20
N ALA A 83 1.06 -15.85 -4.19
CA ALA A 83 1.65 -16.03 -5.51
C ALA A 83 3.19 -15.96 -5.49
N PHE A 84 3.78 -15.12 -4.62
CA PHE A 84 5.23 -15.03 -4.46
C PHE A 84 5.83 -16.22 -3.69
N ASN A 85 5.19 -16.68 -2.62
CA ASN A 85 5.67 -17.80 -1.79
C ASN A 85 5.42 -19.18 -2.42
N GLY A 86 4.65 -19.25 -3.52
CA GLY A 86 4.41 -20.46 -4.30
C GLY A 86 5.44 -20.72 -5.40
N VAL A 87 6.53 -19.93 -5.44
CA VAL A 87 7.65 -20.03 -6.39
C VAL A 87 8.90 -20.55 -5.69
#